data_AF-A0AAQ4DRN6-F1
#
_entry.id   AF-A0AAQ4DRN6-F1
#
_cell.length_a   1.000
_cell.length_b   1.000
_cell.length_c   1.000
_cell.angle_alpha   90.00
_cell.angle_beta   90.00
_cell.angle_gamma   90.00
#
_symmetry.space_group_name_H-M   'P 1'
#
loop_
_entity.id
_entity.type
_entity.pdbx_description
1 polymer ?
#
loop_
_entity_poly.entity_id
_entity_poly.type
_entity_poly.pdbx_seq_one_letter_code
_entity_poly.pdbx_strand_id
1 'polypeptide(L)'
;MAGIKPPRPFDFQNVADWPAWLDEFDDYRFASGLHEKPAEGQVRTLLYTMGRKSREILRALNVKDEEMKDLSFVKSMFQSYFVHTKNTVYVSARFN
;
A
#
# COMPACT_ATOMS: atom_id res chain seq x y z
N MET A 1 19.19 -2.17 -20.02
CA MET A 1 18.11 -2.74 -19.19
C MET A 1 17.06 -1.66 -19.05
N ALA A 2 15.88 -1.83 -19.67
CA ALA A 2 14.83 -0.82 -19.62
C ALA A 2 14.43 -0.63 -18.16
N GLY A 3 14.77 0.52 -17.58
CA GLY A 3 14.43 0.84 -16.20
C GLY A 3 12.92 0.97 -16.08
N ILE A 4 12.27 -0.10 -15.61
CA ILE A 4 10.84 -0.06 -15.32
C ILE A 4 10.67 0.98 -14.24
N LYS A 5 9.87 2.00 -14.55
CA LYS A 5 9.66 3.11 -13.64
C LYS A 5 8.78 2.61 -12.49
N PRO A 6 9.13 2.95 -11.23
CA PRO A 6 8.24 2.65 -10.12
C PRO A 6 6.88 3.35 -10.32
N PRO A 7 5.80 2.74 -9.82
CA PRO A 7 4.48 3.36 -9.84
C PRO A 7 4.50 4.71 -9.13
N ARG A 8 3.57 5.59 -9.50
CA ARG A 8 3.46 6.91 -8.86
C ARG A 8 3.14 6.74 -7.36
N PRO A 9 3.56 7.67 -6.49
CA PRO A 9 3.19 7.62 -5.08
C PRO A 9 1.67 7.50 -4.92
N PHE A 10 1.23 6.56 -4.07
CA PHE A 10 -0.19 6.35 -3.83
C PHE A 10 -0.86 7.58 -3.21
N ASP A 11 -2.00 7.97 -3.75
CA ASP A 11 -2.79 9.06 -3.19
C ASP A 11 -3.71 8.56 -2.07
N PHE A 12 -3.28 8.79 -0.82
CA PHE A 12 -4.06 8.45 0.37
C PHE A 12 -5.32 9.30 0.56
N GLN A 13 -5.55 10.35 -0.24
CA GLN A 13 -6.84 11.05 -0.28
C GLN A 13 -7.84 10.32 -1.16
N ASN A 14 -7.39 9.65 -2.22
CA ASN A 14 -8.23 8.84 -3.08
C ASN A 14 -8.05 7.33 -2.82
N VAL A 15 -8.55 6.88 -1.67
CA VAL A 15 -8.48 5.46 -1.27
C VAL A 15 -9.22 4.52 -2.23
N ALA A 16 -10.07 5.03 -3.12
CA ALA A 16 -10.78 4.24 -4.13
C ALA A 16 -9.87 3.74 -5.26
N ASP A 17 -8.74 4.41 -5.51
CA ASP A 17 -7.74 3.98 -6.50
C ASP A 17 -6.83 2.86 -5.99
N TRP A 18 -6.94 2.50 -4.71
CA TRP A 18 -6.12 1.44 -4.11
C TRP A 18 -6.04 0.14 -4.93
N PRO A 19 -7.14 -0.50 -5.37
CA PRO A 19 -7.07 -1.72 -6.17
C PRO A 19 -6.33 -1.51 -7.50
N ALA A 20 -6.59 -0.41 -8.22
CA ALA A 20 -5.91 -0.13 -9.48
C ALA A 20 -4.41 0.14 -9.29
N TRP A 21 -4.05 0.86 -8.22
CA TRP A 21 -2.66 1.10 -7.85
C TRP A 21 -1.94 -0.18 -7.42
N LEU A 22 -2.66 -1.10 -6.77
CA LEU A 22 -2.12 -2.38 -6.33
C LEU A 22 -1.78 -3.29 -7.52
N ASP A 23 -2.62 -3.31 -8.56
CA ASP A 23 -2.33 -3.98 -9.83
C ASP A 23 -1.07 -3.40 -10.49
N GLU A 24 -0.97 -2.06 -10.59
CA GLU A 24 0.23 -1.40 -11.14
C GLU A 24 1.51 -1.75 -10.37
N PHE A 25 1.41 -1.87 -9.03
CA PHE A 25 2.52 -2.33 -8.20
C PHE A 25 2.85 -3.81 -8.42
N ASP A 26 1.87 -4.68 -8.64
CA ASP A 26 2.11 -6.10 -8.90
C ASP A 26 2.78 -6.32 -10.26
N ASP A 27 2.34 -5.60 -11.29
CA ASP A 27 3.00 -5.53 -12.60
C ASP A 27 4.44 -5.04 -12.48
N TYR A 28 4.65 -3.94 -11.73
CA TYR A 28 6.00 -3.45 -11.42
C TYR A 28 6.85 -4.51 -10.70
N ARG A 29 6.27 -5.21 -9.73
CA ARG A 29 6.95 -6.26 -8.95
C ARG A 29 7.36 -7.44 -9.83
N PHE A 30 6.50 -7.85 -10.75
CA PHE A 30 6.79 -8.92 -11.69
C PHE A 30 7.87 -8.49 -12.69
N ALA A 31 7.66 -7.35 -13.33
CA ALA A 31 8.56 -6.85 -14.37
C ALA A 31 9.96 -6.47 -13.84
N SER A 32 10.06 -5.95 -12.62
CA SER A 32 11.34 -5.57 -11.99
C SER A 32 12.11 -6.74 -11.37
N GLY A 33 11.56 -7.96 -11.39
CA GLY A 33 12.15 -9.11 -10.68
C GLY A 33 12.04 -9.00 -9.15
N LEU A 34 11.28 -8.04 -8.63
CA LEU A 34 11.06 -7.89 -7.20
C LEU A 34 10.32 -9.10 -6.61
N HIS A 35 9.52 -9.80 -7.42
CA HIS A 35 8.83 -11.03 -7.04
C HIS A 35 9.79 -12.15 -6.58
N GLU A 36 11.05 -12.16 -7.05
CA GLU A 36 12.09 -13.13 -6.67
C GLU A 36 12.80 -12.75 -5.37
N LYS A 37 12.67 -11.49 -4.92
CA LYS A 37 13.32 -11.01 -3.70
C LYS A 37 12.60 -11.53 -2.45
N PRO A 38 13.29 -11.63 -1.29
CA PRO A 38 12.64 -11.97 -0.03
C PRO A 38 11.49 -11.01 0.27
N ALA A 39 10.46 -11.53 0.92
CA ALA A 39 9.22 -10.80 1.20
C ALA A 39 9.46 -9.47 1.93
N GLU A 40 10.44 -9.40 2.84
CA GLU A 40 10.87 -8.15 3.49
C GLU A 40 11.33 -7.07 2.48
N GLY A 41 12.08 -7.47 1.45
CA GLY A 41 12.50 -6.56 0.38
C GLY A 41 11.32 -6.07 -0.47
N GLN A 42 10.34 -6.94 -0.68
CA GLN A 42 9.11 -6.57 -1.41
C GLN A 42 8.28 -5.57 -0.61
N VAL A 43 8.10 -5.80 0.70
CA VAL A 43 7.38 -4.89 1.60
C VAL A 43 8.10 -3.55 1.72
N ARG A 44 9.43 -3.55 1.88
CA ARG A 44 10.20 -2.29 1.91
C ARG A 44 10.05 -1.48 0.63
N THR A 45 10.02 -2.16 -0.51
CA THR A 45 9.82 -1.50 -1.81
C THR A 45 8.41 -0.93 -1.93
N LEU A 46 7.39 -1.68 -1.49
CA LEU A 46 6.00 -1.20 -1.42
C LEU A 46 5.90 0.09 -0.58
N LEU A 47 6.46 0.08 0.63
CA LEU A 47 6.46 1.26 1.51
C LEU A 47 7.25 2.43 0.93
N TYR A 48 8.32 2.14 0.19
CA TYR A 48 9.09 3.16 -0.52
C TYR A 48 8.28 3.79 -1.64
N THR A 49 7.60 2.98 -2.47
CA THR A 49 6.74 3.47 -3.56
C THR A 49 5.52 4.25 -3.06
N MET A 50 4.93 3.83 -1.94
CA MET A 50 3.81 4.55 -1.32
C MET A 50 4.23 5.84 -0.59
N GLY A 51 5.51 5.99 -0.23
CA GLY A 51 6.04 7.15 0.46
C GLY A 51 5.80 7.17 1.98
N ARG A 52 6.14 8.30 2.63
CA ARG A 52 6.23 8.40 4.11
C ARG A 52 4.92 8.06 4.84
N LYS A 53 3.77 8.43 4.25
CA LYS A 53 2.45 8.25 4.85
C LYS A 53 2.07 6.77 5.04
N SER A 54 2.62 5.86 4.22
CA SER A 54 2.45 4.41 4.40
C SER A 54 2.97 3.92 5.75
N ARG A 55 4.17 4.40 6.15
CA ARG A 55 4.79 4.04 7.43
C ARG A 55 4.05 4.65 8.61
N GLU A 56 3.50 5.85 8.46
CA GLU A 56 2.69 6.50 9.50
C GLU A 56 1.40 5.71 9.77
N ILE A 57 0.74 5.23 8.71
CA ILE A 57 -0.45 4.37 8.82
C ILE A 57 -0.11 3.04 9.50
N LEU A 58 0.96 2.36 9.09
CA LEU A 58 1.38 1.11 9.74
C LEU A 58 1.71 1.29 11.22
N ARG A 59 2.34 2.41 11.59
CA ARG A 59 2.58 2.78 12.99
C ARG A 59 1.28 3.04 13.75
N ALA A 60 0.32 3.74 13.12
CA ALA A 60 -1.00 3.98 13.70
C ALA A 60 -1.79 2.67 13.90
N LEU A 61 -1.58 1.69 13.02
CA LEU A 61 -2.15 0.33 13.12
C LEU A 61 -1.38 -0.59 14.06
N ASN A 62 -0.29 -0.11 14.69
CA ASN A 62 0.59 -0.87 15.59
C ASN A 62 1.14 -2.17 14.98
N VAL A 63 1.38 -2.17 13.66
CA VAL A 63 1.95 -3.34 12.95
C VAL A 63 3.42 -3.49 13.31
N LYS A 64 3.80 -4.67 13.81
CA LYS A 64 5.19 -4.98 14.17
C LYS A 64 6.03 -5.29 12.93
N ASP A 65 7.33 -4.99 12.98
CA ASP A 65 8.29 -5.35 11.92
C ASP A 65 8.30 -6.85 11.59
N GLU A 66 7.97 -7.70 12.56
CA GLU A 66 7.85 -9.16 12.36
C GLU A 66 6.71 -9.53 11.41
N GLU A 67 5.60 -8.79 11.45
CA GLU A 67 4.45 -8.96 10.57
C GLU A 67 4.64 -8.25 9.21
N MET A 68 5.59 -7.30 9.13
CA MET A 68 6.03 -6.67 7.89
C MET A 68 6.89 -7.60 7.00
N LYS A 69 7.04 -8.87 7.39
CA LYS A 69 7.66 -9.91 6.57
C LYS A 69 6.68 -10.53 5.57
N ASP A 70 5.37 -10.34 5.75
CA ASP A 70 4.37 -10.87 4.83
C ASP A 70 3.71 -9.74 4.03
N LEU A 71 3.89 -9.79 2.71
CA LEU A 71 3.35 -8.79 1.80
C LEU A 71 1.81 -8.84 1.75
N SER A 72 1.21 -10.02 1.83
CA SER A 72 -0.24 -10.21 1.79
C SER A 72 -0.91 -9.64 3.04
N PHE A 73 -0.27 -9.82 4.20
CA PHE A 73 -0.69 -9.23 5.46
C PHE A 73 -0.67 -7.71 5.39
N VAL A 74 0.45 -7.12 4.93
CA VAL A 74 0.56 -5.66 4.77
C VAL A 74 -0.49 -5.11 3.80
N LYS A 75 -0.70 -5.76 2.65
CA LYS A 75 -1.77 -5.41 1.70
C LYS A 75 -3.15 -5.43 2.35
N SER A 76 -3.45 -6.46 3.15
CA SER A 76 -4.74 -6.60 3.85
C SER A 76 -4.96 -5.53 4.92
N MET A 77 -3.90 -5.15 5.67
CA MET A 77 -3.97 -4.08 6.66
C MET A 77 -4.29 -2.73 6.03
N PHE A 78 -3.65 -2.41 4.90
CA PHE A 78 -3.96 -1.21 4.13
C PHE A 78 -5.40 -1.24 3.58
N GLN A 79 -5.83 -2.37 3.02
CA GLN A 79 -7.20 -2.54 2.53
C GLN A 79 -8.24 -2.29 3.64
N SER A 80 -8.04 -2.88 4.83
CA SER A 80 -8.91 -2.67 5.99
C SER A 80 -8.97 -1.20 6.41
N TYR A 81 -7.82 -0.53 6.48
CA TYR A 81 -7.72 0.90 6.80
C TYR A 81 -8.47 1.80 5.79
N PHE A 82 -8.34 1.51 4.50
CA PHE A 82 -9.00 2.25 3.43
C PHE A 82 -10.51 2.04 3.42
N VAL A 83 -10.99 0.82 3.67
CA VAL A 83 -12.42 0.53 3.84
C VAL A 83 -13.00 1.29 5.03
N HIS A 84 -12.29 1.33 6.16
CA HIS A 84 -12.75 2.07 7.35
C HIS A 84 -12.85 3.57 7.09
N THR A 85 -11.85 4.15 6.41
CA THR A 85 -11.83 5.58 6.06
C THR A 85 -12.98 5.95 5.13
N LYS A 86 -13.29 5.11 4.13
CA LYS A 86 -14.43 5.31 3.23
C LYS A 86 -15.75 5.37 3.99
N ASN A 87 -15.91 4.53 5.01
CA ASN A 87 -17.12 4.50 5.83
C ASN A 87 -17.22 5.72 6.75
N THR A 88 -16.11 6.20 7.33
CA THR A 88 -16.12 7.42 8.17
C THR A 88 -16.45 8.68 7.37
N VAL A 89 -15.91 8.83 6.15
CA VAL A 89 -16.19 9.99 5.27
C VAL A 89 -17.64 10.00 4.78
N TYR A 90 -18.23 8.83 4.53
CA TYR A 90 -19.63 8.74 4.09
C TYR A 90 -20.61 9.25 5.17
N VAL A 91 -20.31 9.04 6.45
CA VAL A 91 -21.19 9.49 7.55
C VAL A 91 -21.07 10.99 7.79
N SER A 92 -19.89 11.60 7.64
CA SER A 92 -19.70 13.05 7.84
C SER A 92 -20.27 13.90 6.70
N ALA A 93 -20.41 13.36 5.49
CA ALA A 93 -21.00 14.07 4.35
C ALA A 93 -22.54 14.15 4.38
N ARG A 94 -23.21 13.43 5.29
CA ARG A 94 -24.68 13.38 5.39
C ARG A 94 -25.29 14.29 6.45
N PHE A 95 -24.45 15.06 7.15
CA PHE A 95 -24.88 16.09 8.09
C PHE A 95 -24.69 17.47 7.48
N ASN A 96 -25.54 17.84 6.52
CA ASN A 96 -25.86 19.22 6.18
C ASN A 96 -27.35 19.28 5.80
#